data_AF-A0A499V1A8-F1
#
_entry.id   AF-A0A499V1A8-F1
#
_cell.length_a   1.000
_cell.length_b   1.000
_cell.length_c   1.000
_cell.angle_alpha   90.00
_cell.angle_beta   90.00
_cell.angle_gamma   90.00
#
_symmetry.space_group_name_H-M   'P 1'
#
loop_
_entity.id
_entity.type
_entity.pdbx_description
1 polymer ?
#
loop_
_entity_poly.entity_id
_entity_poly.type
_entity_poly.pdbx_seq_one_letter_code
_entity_poly.pdbx_strand_id
1 'polypeptide(L)' 'MRILEPRGVIVVVECEHMCMTMRGVRKPGAKTLTSAVRGQLRDSATRAEAMSLIMAR' A
#
# COMPACT_ATOMS: atom_id res chain seq x y z
N MET A 1 -11.09 -3.73 11.23
CA MET A 1 -12.24 -4.66 11.32
C MET A 1 -13.29 -4.23 12.32
N ARG A 2 -13.01 -3.35 13.31
CA ARG A 2 -13.97 -3.03 14.38
C ARG A 2 -15.20 -2.20 14.00
N ILE A 3 -15.20 -1.52 12.84
CA ILE A 3 -16.31 -0.65 12.43
C ILE A 3 -17.18 -1.32 11.36
N LEU A 4 -16.55 -1.85 10.31
CA LEU A 4 -17.26 -2.41 9.15
C LEU A 4 -17.30 -3.95 9.14
N GLU A 5 -16.59 -4.60 10.07
CA GLU A 5 -16.49 -6.07 10.16
C GLU A 5 -16.34 -6.80 8.81
N PRO A 6 -15.46 -6.33 7.90
CA PRO A 6 -15.40 -6.89 6.56
C PRO A 6 -14.74 -8.27 6.58
N ARG A 7 -15.08 -9.10 5.60
CA ARG A 7 -14.42 -10.41 5.39
C ARG A 7 -12.94 -10.26 5.01
N GLY A 8 -12.54 -9.15 4.39
CA GLY A 8 -11.16 -8.85 4.02
C GLY A 8 -10.96 -7.37 3.75
N VAL A 9 -9.73 -6.89 3.94
CA VAL A 9 -9.33 -5.52 3.64
C VAL A 9 -7.90 -5.47 3.14
N ILE A 10 -7.65 -4.61 2.16
CA ILE A 10 -6.33 -4.24 1.67
C ILE A 10 -6.24 -2.72 1.67
N VAL A 11 -5.14 -2.20 2.19
CA VAL A 11 -4.81 -0.78 2.16
C VAL A 11 -3.45 -0.66 1.51
N VAL A 12 -3.34 0.21 0.52
CA VAL A 12 -2.08 0.52 -0.18
C VAL A 12 -1.85 2.02 -0.07
N VAL A 13 -0.65 2.41 0.34
CA VAL A 13 -0.24 3.81 0.47
C VAL A 13 1.04 4.02 -0.31
N GLU A 14 1.00 4.94 -1.26
CA GLU A 14 2.16 5.43 -2.01
C GLU A 14 2.41 6.88 -1.60
N CYS A 15 3.63 7.20 -1.18
CA CYS A 15 4.00 8.59 -0.89
C CYS A 15 5.49 8.85 -1.12
N GLU A 16 5.83 10.14 -1.19
CA GLU A 16 7.21 10.62 -1.15
C GLU A 16 7.50 11.21 0.23
N HIS A 17 8.64 10.81 0.79
CA HIS A 17 9.07 11.28 2.10
C HIS A 17 9.87 12.58 1.96
N MET A 18 9.26 13.71 2.30
CA MET A 18 9.90 15.02 2.25
C MET A 18 11.21 15.10 3.05
N CYS A 19 11.35 14.33 4.14
CA CYS A 19 12.59 14.24 4.90
C CYS A 19 13.75 13.61 4.10
N MET A 20 13.47 12.77 3.10
CA MET A 20 14.45 12.20 2.18
C MET A 20 14.68 13.10 0.96
N THR A 21 13.67 13.89 0.57
CA THR A 21 13.75 14.79 -0.59
C THR A 21 14.51 16.07 -0.27
N MET A 22 14.16 16.75 0.82
CA MET A 22 14.70 18.06 1.17
C MET A 22 15.84 18.01 2.19
N ARG A 23 15.94 16.91 2.92
CA ARG A 23 16.92 16.71 4.01
C ARG A 23 17.62 15.36 3.83
N GLY A 24 18.63 15.10 4.66
CA GLY A 24 19.35 13.81 4.67
C GLY A 24 19.93 13.45 3.29
N VAL A 25 19.53 12.27 2.77
CA VAL A 25 20.04 11.66 1.53
C VAL A 25 19.68 12.44 0.25
N ARG A 26 18.77 13.42 0.30
CA ARG A 26 18.39 14.31 -0.83
C ARG A 26 18.07 13.57 -2.13
N LYS A 27 17.12 12.63 -2.08
CA LYS A 27 16.67 11.83 -3.23
C LYS A 27 15.24 12.22 -3.63
N PRO A 28 15.05 13.30 -4.42
CA PRO A 28 13.73 13.67 -4.93
C PRO A 28 13.15 12.57 -5.82
N GLY A 29 11.83 12.40 -5.75
CA GLY A 29 11.10 11.39 -6.50
C GLY A 29 11.21 9.97 -5.93
N ALA A 30 11.85 9.79 -4.77
CA ALA A 30 11.87 8.51 -4.07
C ALA A 30 10.49 8.21 -3.48
N LYS A 31 9.77 7.28 -4.13
CA LYS A 31 8.45 6.83 -3.66
C LYS A 31 8.57 5.60 -2.77
N THR A 32 7.83 5.62 -1.67
CA THR A 32 7.68 4.48 -0.77
C THR A 32 6.26 3.94 -0.89
N LEU A 33 6.16 2.64 -1.18
CA LEU A 33 4.90 1.92 -1.25
C LEU A 33 4.79 1.00 -0.04
N THR A 34 3.71 1.12 0.72
CA THR A 34 3.41 0.22 1.83
C THR A 34 2.02 -0.35 1.68
N SER A 35 1.81 -1.55 2.24
CA SER A 35 0.50 -2.18 2.23
C SER A 35 0.20 -2.89 3.54
N ALA A 36 -1.09 -2.93 3.88
CA ALA A 36 -1.60 -3.67 5.03
C ALA A 36 -2.80 -4.52 4.60
N VAL A 37 -2.72 -5.81 4.90
CA VAL A 37 -3.71 -6.80 4.46
C VAL A 37 -4.30 -7.56 5.65
N ARG A 38 -5.62 -7.73 5.65
CA ARG A 38 -6.39 -8.45 6.69
C ARG A 38 -7.50 -9.31 6.06
N GLY A 39 -7.89 -10.37 6.77
CA GLY A 39 -8.97 -11.27 6.35
C GLY A 39 -8.68 -12.00 5.04
N GLN A 40 -9.71 -12.22 4.22
CA GLN A 40 -9.65 -13.03 3.00
C GLN A 40 -8.60 -12.57 1.99
N LEU A 41 -8.28 -11.28 1.94
CA LEU A 41 -7.25 -10.76 1.02
C LEU A 41 -5.81 -11.15 1.40
N ARG A 42 -5.60 -11.87 2.52
CA ARG A 42 -4.29 -12.47 2.83
C ARG A 42 -3.92 -13.60 1.88
N ASP A 43 -4.90 -14.21 1.22
CA ASP A 43 -4.63 -15.18 0.17
C ASP A 43 -3.79 -14.56 -0.95
N SER A 44 -2.79 -15.29 -1.43
CA SER A 44 -1.83 -14.75 -2.41
C SER A 44 -2.47 -14.45 -3.75
N ALA A 45 -3.43 -15.25 -4.21
CA ALA A 45 -4.05 -15.08 -5.51
C ALA A 45 -4.98 -13.86 -5.49
N THR A 46 -5.87 -13.76 -4.50
CA THR A 46 -6.77 -12.60 -4.36
C THR A 46 -6.00 -11.31 -4.08
N ARG A 47 -4.89 -11.37 -3.32
CA ARG A 47 -3.99 -10.22 -3.13
C ARG A 47 -3.37 -9.76 -4.45
N ALA A 48 -2.90 -10.68 -5.27
CA ALA A 48 -2.26 -10.36 -6.54
C ALA A 48 -3.25 -9.68 -7.50
N GLU A 49 -4.48 -10.18 -7.58
CA GLU A 49 -5.55 -9.57 -8.36
C GLU A 49 -5.91 -8.16 -7.85
N ALA A 50 -6.05 -7.98 -6.53
CA ALA A 50 -6.32 -6.66 -5.97
C ALA A 50 -5.17 -5.67 -6.25
N MET A 51 -3.92 -6.10 -6.09
CA MET A 51 -2.75 -5.26 -6.35
C MET A 51 -2.62 -4.91 -7.84
N SER A 52 -2.93 -5.84 -8.76
CA SER A 52 -2.90 -5.54 -10.19
C SER A 52 -3.93 -4.46 -10.53
N LEU A 53 -5.16 -4.54 -10.02
CA LEU A 53 -6.19 -3.53 -10.24
C LEU A 53 -5.83 -2.16 -9.63
N ILE A 54 -5.22 -2.14 -8.44
CA ILE A 54 -4.81 -0.89 -7.77
C ILE A 54 -3.64 -0.22 -8.50
N MET A 55 -2.71 -1.01 -9.06
CA MET A 55 -1.49 -0.51 -9.68
C MET A 55 -1.56 -0.36 -11.20
N ALA A 56 -2.63 -0.81 -11.86
CA ALA A 56 -2.84 -0.73 -13.32
C ALA A 56 -3.14 0.68 -13.85
N ARG A 57 -2.48 1.72 -13.32
CA ARG A 57 -2.54 3.08 -13.87
C ARG A 57 -1.71 3.21 -15.13
#